data_AF-A0A976P2F6-F1
#
_entry.id   AF-A0A976P2F6-F1
#
_cell.length_a   1.000
_cell.length_b   1.000
_cell.length_c   1.000
_cell.angle_alpha   90.00
_cell.angle_beta   90.00
_cell.angle_gamma   90.00
#
_symmetry.space_group_name_H-M   'P 1'
#
loop_
_entity.id
_entity.type
_entity.pdbx_description
1 polymer ?
#
loop_
_entity_poly.entity_id
_entity_poly.type
_entity_poly.pdbx_seq_one_letter_code
_entity_poly.pdbx_strand_id
1 'polypeptide(L)'
;LLSAVVAFYFANRASAQGAEASVALQTKEMQQDLDTARKDKDESDTQKLISKLSKASQVLSAGTRFLPEKYREKYGDIINKVQTGLSTADTLINKKNASGAKDLMEQVFDDFAKNNPVVDAVKRAIPAFEQVLKGSVPALGLLITVATIGVKLGSARYEKWKRRVLFAPITIAQIPPQTFDGITAKILFSSKPLLAAAFQPELQQEDLLTLESAANDFIRIDKDGLWQKYGARFDSEAAFDQCVLQFRQMLMDRELKPYVDSIGVGPAESYQKLMTAIDTLHEDEAAKASLDEFMLIVEGLMREGQPVLQIMEKVQQEMESHAN
;
A
#
# COMPACT_ATOMS: atom_id res chain seq x y z
N LEU A 1 1.40 -13.01 -15.84
CA LEU A 1 0.32 -14.01 -16.03
C LEU A 1 -1.12 -13.52 -15.70
N LEU A 2 -1.43 -12.79 -14.62
CA LEU A 2 -2.86 -12.56 -14.27
C LEU A 2 -3.63 -11.43 -14.98
N SER A 3 -2.99 -10.49 -15.66
CA SER A 3 -3.72 -9.64 -16.62
C SER A 3 -4.07 -10.39 -17.91
N ALA A 4 -3.49 -11.59 -18.12
CA ALA A 4 -3.86 -12.51 -19.20
C ALA A 4 -4.97 -13.49 -18.75
N VAL A 5 -5.03 -13.87 -17.47
CA VAL A 5 -6.08 -14.74 -16.91
C VAL A 5 -7.44 -14.02 -16.81
N VAL A 6 -7.47 -12.74 -16.40
CA VAL A 6 -8.74 -11.96 -16.29
C VAL A 6 -9.41 -11.72 -17.65
N ALA A 7 -8.64 -11.66 -18.75
CA ALA A 7 -9.18 -11.49 -20.09
C ALA A 7 -9.61 -12.82 -20.75
N PHE A 8 -9.08 -13.96 -20.30
CA PHE A 8 -9.36 -15.28 -20.90
C PHE A 8 -10.65 -15.93 -20.38
N TYR A 9 -11.08 -15.61 -19.15
CA TYR A 9 -12.22 -16.27 -18.49
C TYR A 9 -13.61 -15.83 -19.01
N PHE A 10 -13.71 -14.71 -19.73
CA PHE A 10 -15.00 -14.14 -20.17
C PHE A 10 -15.27 -14.24 -21.68
N ALA A 11 -14.35 -14.78 -22.50
CA ALA A 11 -14.47 -14.76 -23.96
C ALA A 11 -14.94 -16.07 -24.62
N ASN A 12 -14.99 -17.21 -23.92
CA ASN A 12 -15.30 -18.50 -24.54
C ASN A 12 -16.64 -19.09 -24.08
N ARG A 13 -17.73 -18.57 -24.64
CA ARG A 13 -19.03 -19.25 -24.73
C ARG A 13 -19.70 -18.96 -26.08
N ALA A 14 -19.21 -19.60 -27.13
CA ALA A 14 -19.93 -19.84 -28.41
C ALA A 14 -19.09 -20.84 -29.22
N SER A 15 -19.45 -22.13 -29.17
CA SER A 15 -20.18 -22.85 -30.22
C SER A 15 -19.25 -23.57 -31.20
N ALA A 16 -19.25 -24.90 -31.10
CA ALA A 16 -18.63 -25.81 -32.05
C ALA A 16 -19.66 -26.25 -33.11
N GLN A 17 -19.22 -26.44 -34.37
CA GLN A 17 -19.46 -27.64 -35.21
C GLN A 17 -19.09 -27.40 -36.69
N GLY A 18 -18.38 -28.37 -37.29
CA GLY A 18 -18.80 -28.95 -38.60
C GLY A 18 -18.00 -28.68 -39.89
N ALA A 19 -16.96 -29.51 -40.13
CA ALA A 19 -16.45 -30.19 -41.36
C ALA A 19 -16.57 -29.65 -42.82
N GLU A 20 -15.38 -29.60 -43.48
CA GLU A 20 -14.88 -30.12 -44.79
C GLU A 20 -15.55 -29.84 -46.17
N ALA A 21 -14.77 -29.23 -47.12
CA ALA A 21 -14.31 -29.82 -48.41
C ALA A 21 -13.65 -28.80 -49.42
N SER A 22 -12.38 -29.02 -49.80
CA SER A 22 -11.75 -28.89 -51.16
C SER A 22 -10.23 -28.55 -51.13
N VAL A 23 -9.38 -29.59 -51.12
CA VAL A 23 -8.05 -29.63 -50.45
C VAL A 23 -6.83 -29.19 -51.29
N ALA A 24 -6.95 -28.45 -52.39
CA ALA A 24 -5.73 -28.08 -53.17
C ALA A 24 -5.61 -26.60 -53.58
N LEU A 25 -6.72 -25.92 -53.92
CA LEU A 25 -6.71 -24.46 -54.15
C LEU A 25 -6.98 -23.68 -52.84
N GLN A 26 -7.75 -24.27 -51.92
CA GLN A 26 -7.96 -23.71 -50.58
C GLN A 26 -6.69 -23.72 -49.74
N THR A 27 -5.71 -24.58 -49.96
CA THR A 27 -4.55 -24.69 -49.04
C THR A 27 -3.64 -23.45 -49.08
N LYS A 28 -3.58 -22.72 -50.19
CA LYS A 28 -2.81 -21.46 -50.27
C LYS A 28 -3.60 -20.27 -49.74
N GLU A 29 -4.88 -20.13 -50.10
CA GLU A 29 -5.75 -19.07 -49.58
C GLU A 29 -6.07 -19.26 -48.10
N MET A 30 -6.30 -20.49 -47.64
CA MET A 30 -6.48 -20.84 -46.22
C MET A 30 -5.18 -20.72 -45.43
N GLN A 31 -4.00 -20.98 -46.00
CA GLN A 31 -2.73 -20.68 -45.32
C GLN A 31 -2.51 -19.17 -45.25
N GLN A 32 -2.88 -18.42 -46.30
CA GLN A 32 -2.78 -16.97 -46.33
C GLN A 32 -3.82 -16.29 -45.41
N ASP A 33 -5.03 -16.86 -45.29
CA ASP A 33 -6.09 -16.45 -44.37
C ASP A 33 -5.82 -16.90 -42.94
N LEU A 34 -5.17 -18.06 -42.74
CA LEU A 34 -4.66 -18.47 -41.42
C LEU A 34 -3.47 -17.64 -41.01
N ASP A 35 -2.57 -17.28 -41.93
CA ASP A 35 -1.42 -16.41 -41.66
C ASP A 35 -1.87 -14.96 -41.48
N THR A 36 -2.94 -14.53 -42.17
CA THR A 36 -3.59 -13.22 -41.98
C THR A 36 -4.38 -13.21 -40.68
N ALA A 37 -5.19 -14.23 -40.37
CA ALA A 37 -5.88 -14.34 -39.08
C ALA A 37 -4.91 -14.55 -37.90
N ARG A 38 -3.78 -15.24 -38.11
CA ARG A 38 -2.68 -15.32 -37.15
C ARG A 38 -2.00 -13.97 -37.00
N LYS A 39 -1.73 -13.24 -38.09
CA LYS A 39 -1.20 -11.87 -38.02
C LYS A 39 -2.16 -10.92 -37.34
N ASP A 40 -3.46 -10.97 -37.64
CA ASP A 40 -4.49 -10.14 -37.01
C ASP A 40 -4.64 -10.49 -35.53
N LYS A 41 -4.54 -11.77 -35.17
CA LYS A 41 -4.53 -12.23 -33.78
C LYS A 41 -3.25 -11.84 -33.06
N ASP A 42 -2.09 -11.99 -33.68
CA ASP A 42 -0.79 -11.62 -33.12
C ASP A 42 -0.66 -10.10 -33.01
N GLU A 43 -1.16 -9.31 -33.97
CA GLU A 43 -1.27 -7.85 -33.88
C GLU A 43 -2.24 -7.45 -32.77
N SER A 44 -3.40 -8.11 -32.66
CA SER A 44 -4.35 -7.88 -31.55
C SER A 44 -3.74 -8.23 -30.18
N ASP A 45 -3.02 -9.34 -30.07
CA ASP A 45 -2.40 -9.79 -28.83
C ASP A 45 -1.17 -8.95 -28.48
N THR A 46 -0.39 -8.50 -29.47
CA THR A 46 0.72 -7.56 -29.29
C THR A 46 0.21 -6.19 -28.85
N GLN A 47 -0.84 -5.66 -29.46
CA GLN A 47 -1.46 -4.39 -29.04
C GLN A 47 -2.01 -4.47 -27.61
N LYS A 48 -2.60 -5.61 -27.21
CA LYS A 48 -2.98 -5.85 -25.80
C LYS A 48 -1.77 -5.84 -24.88
N LEU A 49 -0.65 -6.43 -25.30
CA LEU A 49 0.58 -6.50 -24.50
C LEU A 49 1.25 -5.12 -24.36
N ILE A 50 1.29 -4.34 -25.45
CA ILE A 50 1.71 -2.93 -25.48
C ILE A 50 0.84 -2.09 -24.53
N SER A 51 -0.49 -2.22 -24.62
CA SER A 51 -1.42 -1.51 -23.72
C SER A 51 -1.17 -1.86 -22.24
N LYS A 52 -0.92 -3.14 -21.93
CA LYS A 52 -0.61 -3.61 -20.58
C LYS A 52 0.72 -3.08 -20.07
N LEU A 53 1.78 -3.14 -20.88
CA LEU A 53 3.11 -2.63 -20.54
C LEU A 53 3.13 -1.12 -20.40
N SER A 54 2.37 -0.40 -21.23
CA SER A 54 2.20 1.05 -21.11
C SER A 54 1.56 1.42 -19.77
N LYS A 55 0.45 0.76 -19.39
CA LYS A 55 -0.17 0.94 -18.07
C LYS A 55 0.79 0.57 -16.93
N ALA A 56 1.51 -0.54 -17.05
CA ALA A 56 2.49 -0.96 -16.05
C ALA A 56 3.66 0.04 -15.93
N SER A 57 4.12 0.61 -17.03
CA SER A 57 5.15 1.65 -17.06
C SER A 57 4.68 2.93 -16.38
N GLN A 58 3.39 3.30 -16.52
CA GLN A 58 2.80 4.44 -15.83
C GLN A 58 2.76 4.19 -14.32
N VAL A 59 2.28 3.02 -13.88
CA VAL A 59 2.30 2.56 -12.48
C VAL A 59 3.71 2.63 -11.89
N LEU A 60 4.71 2.14 -12.64
CA LEU A 60 6.12 2.18 -12.25
C LEU A 60 6.65 3.59 -12.11
N SER A 61 6.40 4.43 -13.11
CA SER A 61 6.89 5.81 -13.14
C SER A 61 6.31 6.62 -11.98
N ALA A 62 5.03 6.39 -11.69
CA ALA A 62 4.35 6.88 -10.50
C ALA A 62 5.05 6.41 -9.23
N GLY A 63 5.17 5.10 -9.00
CA GLY A 63 5.74 4.54 -7.77
C GLY A 63 7.21 4.93 -7.54
N THR A 64 8.03 4.97 -8.59
CA THR A 64 9.47 5.21 -8.49
C THR A 64 9.82 6.62 -8.01
N ARG A 65 8.97 7.61 -8.32
CA ARG A 65 9.16 9.00 -7.85
C ARG A 65 9.10 9.13 -6.33
N PHE A 66 8.43 8.20 -5.66
CA PHE A 66 8.22 8.21 -4.22
C PHE A 66 9.16 7.27 -3.46
N LEU A 67 10.04 6.57 -4.17
CA LEU A 67 11.03 5.69 -3.56
C LEU A 67 12.26 6.46 -3.06
N PRO A 68 12.93 5.95 -2.00
CA PRO A 68 14.27 6.39 -1.62
C PRO A 68 15.23 6.40 -2.81
N GLU A 69 16.15 7.38 -2.82
CA GLU A 69 17.06 7.63 -3.95
C GLU A 69 17.86 6.39 -4.39
N LYS A 70 18.30 5.59 -3.41
CA LYS A 70 18.99 4.29 -3.62
C LYS A 70 18.25 3.29 -4.51
N TYR A 71 16.94 3.45 -4.69
CA TYR A 71 16.12 2.56 -5.51
C TYR A 71 15.65 3.22 -6.82
N ARG A 72 15.72 4.55 -6.93
CA ARG A 72 15.24 5.26 -8.13
C ARG A 72 16.05 4.92 -9.37
N GLU A 73 17.35 4.68 -9.21
CA GLU A 73 18.24 4.30 -10.31
C GLU A 73 17.85 2.92 -10.88
N LYS A 74 17.75 1.89 -10.01
CA LYS A 74 17.34 0.53 -10.40
C LYS A 74 16.03 0.53 -11.18
N TYR A 75 14.99 1.20 -10.66
CA TYR A 75 13.68 1.22 -11.31
C TYR A 75 13.58 2.20 -12.47
N GLY A 76 14.40 3.26 -12.48
CA GLY A 76 14.55 4.18 -13.61
C GLY A 76 15.04 3.47 -14.87
N ASP A 77 16.03 2.60 -14.75
CA ASP A 77 16.51 1.79 -15.87
C ASP A 77 15.44 0.85 -16.43
N ILE A 78 14.61 0.27 -15.56
CA ILE A 78 13.50 -0.60 -15.96
C ILE A 78 12.42 0.20 -16.67
N ILE A 79 12.07 1.38 -16.16
CA ILE A 79 11.12 2.29 -16.82
C ILE A 79 11.63 2.67 -18.21
N ASN A 80 12.91 3.04 -18.33
CA ASN A 80 13.53 3.40 -19.60
C ASN A 80 13.53 2.23 -20.59
N LYS A 81 13.82 1.01 -20.14
CA LYS A 81 13.73 -0.20 -20.96
C LYS A 81 12.30 -0.47 -21.44
N VAL A 82 11.30 -0.31 -20.57
CA VAL A 82 9.90 -0.48 -20.96
C VAL A 82 9.46 0.58 -21.97
N GLN A 83 9.80 1.85 -21.76
CA GLN A 83 9.46 2.94 -22.70
C GLN A 83 10.14 2.76 -24.06
N THR A 84 11.43 2.40 -24.07
CA THR A 84 12.19 2.13 -25.29
C THR A 84 11.63 0.91 -26.03
N GLY A 85 11.31 -0.14 -25.27
CA GLY A 85 10.65 -1.34 -25.78
C GLY A 85 9.33 -1.00 -26.47
N LEU A 86 8.44 -0.26 -25.79
CA LEU A 86 7.14 0.15 -26.32
C LEU A 86 7.28 0.91 -27.64
N SER A 87 8.18 1.90 -27.70
CA SER A 87 8.46 2.67 -28.92
C SER A 87 9.01 1.81 -30.05
N THR A 88 9.86 0.83 -29.71
CA THR A 88 10.43 -0.11 -30.70
C THR A 88 9.38 -1.09 -31.21
N ALA A 89 8.48 -1.58 -30.35
CA ALA A 89 7.37 -2.44 -30.74
C ALA A 89 6.39 -1.73 -31.67
N ASP A 90 6.04 -0.46 -31.39
CA ASP A 90 5.23 0.36 -32.31
C ASP A 90 5.90 0.50 -33.68
N THR A 91 7.22 0.68 -33.70
CA THR A 91 8.00 0.74 -34.94
C THR A 91 7.98 -0.60 -35.70
N LEU A 92 8.05 -1.73 -34.99
CA LEU A 92 8.01 -3.07 -35.58
C LEU A 92 6.62 -3.40 -36.15
N ILE A 93 5.54 -3.02 -35.45
CA ILE A 93 4.16 -3.12 -35.95
C ILE A 93 4.00 -2.30 -37.23
N ASN A 94 4.46 -1.04 -37.23
CA ASN A 94 4.41 -0.17 -38.42
C ASN A 94 5.20 -0.73 -39.62
N LYS A 95 6.24 -1.53 -39.35
CA LYS A 95 7.02 -2.26 -40.37
C LYS A 95 6.44 -3.63 -40.73
N LYS A 96 5.21 -3.95 -40.31
CA LYS A 96 4.52 -5.24 -40.52
C LYS A 96 5.26 -6.44 -39.92
N ASN A 97 6.02 -6.23 -38.83
CA ASN A 97 6.71 -7.27 -38.08
C ASN A 97 6.06 -7.47 -36.70
N ALA A 98 4.82 -7.99 -36.69
CA ALA A 98 4.07 -8.25 -35.47
C ALA A 98 4.73 -9.32 -34.56
N SER A 99 5.32 -10.37 -35.15
CA SER A 99 6.04 -11.40 -34.37
C SER A 99 7.24 -10.84 -33.62
N GLY A 100 8.07 -10.02 -34.28
CA GLY A 100 9.21 -9.38 -33.61
C GLY A 100 8.78 -8.36 -32.55
N ALA A 101 7.65 -7.67 -32.76
CA ALA A 101 7.07 -6.80 -31.74
C ALA A 101 6.58 -7.60 -30.53
N LYS A 102 5.95 -8.75 -30.74
CA LYS A 102 5.50 -9.67 -29.70
C LYS A 102 6.66 -10.19 -28.87
N ASP A 103 7.69 -10.75 -29.51
CA ASP A 103 8.87 -11.31 -28.83
C ASP A 103 9.58 -10.25 -27.98
N LEU A 104 9.74 -9.04 -28.53
CA LEU A 104 10.31 -7.91 -27.79
C LEU A 104 9.46 -7.52 -26.58
N MET A 105 8.14 -7.49 -26.75
CA MET A 105 7.22 -7.14 -25.66
C MET A 105 7.12 -8.23 -24.60
N GLU A 106 7.24 -9.51 -24.95
CA GLU A 106 7.39 -10.61 -23.99
C GLU A 106 8.70 -10.48 -23.20
N GLN A 107 9.82 -10.19 -23.87
CA GLN A 107 11.10 -9.96 -23.20
C GLN A 107 11.07 -8.77 -22.23
N VAL A 108 10.54 -7.63 -22.68
CA VAL A 108 10.38 -6.42 -21.85
C VAL A 108 9.44 -6.69 -20.67
N PHE A 109 8.38 -7.49 -20.89
CA PHE A 109 7.46 -7.90 -19.84
C PHE A 109 8.11 -8.82 -18.81
N ASP A 110 8.93 -9.78 -19.23
CA ASP A 110 9.62 -10.68 -18.31
C ASP A 110 10.66 -9.93 -17.46
N ASP A 111 11.40 -8.99 -18.05
CA ASP A 111 12.33 -8.13 -17.32
C ASP A 111 11.60 -7.24 -16.31
N PHE A 112 10.44 -6.71 -16.69
CA PHE A 112 9.56 -5.95 -15.82
C PHE A 112 9.01 -6.80 -14.67
N ALA A 113 8.50 -8.00 -14.97
CA ALA A 113 7.91 -8.91 -13.98
C ALA A 113 8.94 -9.36 -12.94
N LYS A 114 10.18 -9.62 -13.36
CA LYS A 114 11.30 -9.96 -12.47
C LYS A 114 11.71 -8.81 -11.55
N ASN A 115 11.39 -7.56 -11.90
CA ASN A 115 11.86 -6.37 -11.20
C ASN A 115 10.71 -5.38 -10.90
N ASN A 116 9.63 -5.88 -10.31
CA ASN A 116 8.47 -5.07 -9.93
C ASN A 116 8.70 -4.41 -8.55
N PRO A 117 8.74 -3.08 -8.43
CA PRO A 117 9.05 -2.38 -7.17
C PRO A 117 8.06 -2.65 -6.05
N VAL A 118 6.78 -2.90 -6.37
CA VAL A 118 5.75 -3.20 -5.37
C VAL A 118 5.98 -4.58 -4.78
N VAL A 119 6.24 -5.57 -5.64
CA VAL A 119 6.56 -6.95 -5.21
C VAL A 119 7.89 -6.97 -4.46
N ASP A 120 8.90 -6.28 -4.97
CA ASP A 120 10.22 -6.16 -4.36
C ASP A 120 10.14 -5.52 -2.96
N ALA A 121 9.32 -4.47 -2.79
CA ALA A 121 9.10 -3.85 -1.48
C ALA A 121 8.39 -4.79 -0.51
N VAL A 122 7.37 -5.52 -0.96
CA VAL A 122 6.69 -6.52 -0.13
C VAL A 122 7.63 -7.67 0.25
N LYS A 123 8.44 -8.18 -0.69
CA LYS A 123 9.46 -9.20 -0.44
C LYS A 123 10.50 -8.75 0.58
N ARG A 124 10.88 -7.47 0.58
CA ARG A 124 11.77 -6.89 1.60
C ARG A 124 11.10 -6.71 2.96
N ALA A 125 9.84 -6.29 2.97
CA ALA A 125 9.10 -6.00 4.21
C ALA A 125 8.74 -7.26 5.00
N ILE A 126 8.37 -8.36 4.32
CA ILE A 126 7.95 -9.62 4.97
C ILE A 126 8.95 -10.12 6.03
N PRO A 127 10.24 -10.36 5.72
CA PRO A 127 11.17 -10.90 6.71
C PRO A 127 11.38 -9.94 7.90
N ALA A 128 11.42 -8.63 7.66
CA ALA A 128 11.53 -7.63 8.72
C ALA A 128 10.29 -7.66 9.65
N PHE A 129 9.10 -7.83 9.07
CA PHE A 129 7.86 -7.89 9.83
C PHE A 129 7.74 -9.22 10.59
N GLU A 130 8.08 -10.34 9.97
CA GLU A 130 8.01 -11.67 10.60
C GLU A 130 8.92 -11.78 11.82
N GLN A 131 10.13 -11.21 11.73
CA GLN A 131 11.09 -11.16 12.85
C GLN A 131 10.51 -10.46 14.08
N VAL A 132 9.75 -9.38 13.86
CA VAL A 132 9.19 -8.53 14.91
C VAL A 132 7.85 -9.07 15.43
N LEU A 133 6.96 -9.45 14.52
CA LEU A 133 5.60 -9.89 14.85
C LEU A 133 5.55 -11.30 15.43
N LYS A 134 6.56 -12.15 15.18
CA LYS A 134 6.70 -13.51 15.72
C LYS A 134 5.42 -14.36 15.57
N GLY A 135 4.74 -14.22 14.42
CA GLY A 135 3.54 -14.97 14.09
C GLY A 135 2.23 -14.45 14.70
N SER A 136 2.24 -13.32 15.42
CA SER A 136 1.01 -12.71 15.97
C SER A 136 0.02 -12.28 14.87
N VAL A 137 0.53 -11.73 13.77
CA VAL A 137 -0.20 -11.42 12.54
C VAL A 137 0.69 -11.79 11.35
N PRO A 138 0.17 -12.49 10.31
CA PRO A 138 0.93 -12.76 9.09
C PRO A 138 1.37 -11.47 8.38
N ALA A 139 2.67 -11.33 8.08
CA ALA A 139 3.25 -10.11 7.54
C ALA A 139 2.64 -9.65 6.22
N LEU A 140 2.49 -10.57 5.25
CA LEU A 140 1.85 -10.28 3.97
C LEU A 140 0.40 -9.81 4.16
N GLY A 141 -0.35 -10.49 5.02
CA GLY A 141 -1.73 -10.13 5.31
C GLY A 141 -1.86 -8.78 6.02
N LEU A 142 -0.91 -8.42 6.88
CA LEU A 142 -0.84 -7.09 7.50
C LEU A 142 -0.63 -6.00 6.45
N LEU A 143 0.36 -6.14 5.56
CA LEU A 143 0.65 -5.18 4.49
C LEU A 143 -0.57 -4.94 3.60
N ILE A 144 -1.21 -6.02 3.16
CA ILE A 144 -2.41 -5.95 2.31
C ILE A 144 -3.57 -5.28 3.06
N THR A 145 -3.76 -5.61 4.33
CA THR A 145 -4.82 -5.00 5.17
C THR A 145 -4.59 -3.51 5.31
N VAL A 146 -3.36 -3.08 5.59
CA VAL A 146 -3.00 -1.67 5.75
C VAL A 146 -3.26 -0.88 4.46
N ALA A 147 -2.85 -1.42 3.31
CA ALA A 147 -3.11 -0.81 2.01
C ALA A 147 -4.61 -0.77 1.69
N THR A 148 -5.33 -1.86 1.95
CA THR A 148 -6.77 -1.98 1.68
C THR A 148 -7.59 -0.98 2.48
N ILE A 149 -7.29 -0.83 3.77
CA ILE A 149 -7.89 0.19 4.62
C ILE A 149 -7.59 1.56 4.05
N GLY A 150 -6.33 1.86 3.74
CA GLY A 150 -5.93 3.15 3.18
C GLY A 150 -6.72 3.54 1.93
N VAL A 151 -6.88 2.62 0.98
CA VAL A 151 -7.59 2.87 -0.28
C VAL A 151 -9.11 3.03 -0.09
N LYS A 152 -9.71 2.28 0.85
CA LYS A 152 -11.15 2.33 1.11
C LYS A 152 -11.56 3.52 2.00
N LEU A 153 -10.61 4.13 2.70
CA LEU A 153 -10.85 5.38 3.42
C LEU A 153 -10.90 6.56 2.44
N GLY A 154 -11.91 7.40 2.56
CA GLY A 154 -11.96 8.67 1.82
C GLY A 154 -10.80 9.60 2.21
N SER A 155 -10.44 10.55 1.33
CA SER A 155 -9.23 11.39 1.42
C SER A 155 -8.92 11.96 2.81
N ALA A 156 -9.91 12.56 3.48
CA ALA A 156 -9.71 13.13 4.82
C ALA A 156 -9.35 12.09 5.89
N ARG A 157 -9.93 10.88 5.82
CA ARG A 157 -9.64 9.79 6.77
C ARG A 157 -8.37 9.04 6.39
N TYR A 158 -8.06 8.95 5.09
CA TYR A 158 -6.80 8.38 4.62
C TYR A 158 -5.60 9.13 5.18
N GLU A 159 -5.62 10.48 5.22
CA GLU A 159 -4.52 11.24 5.80
C GLU A 159 -4.31 10.97 7.29
N LYS A 160 -5.40 10.76 8.05
CA LYS A 160 -5.32 10.33 9.45
C LYS A 160 -4.77 8.91 9.57
N TRP A 161 -5.30 7.98 8.78
CA TRP A 161 -4.82 6.60 8.71
C TRP A 161 -3.33 6.52 8.41
N LYS A 162 -2.87 7.23 7.38
CA LYS A 162 -1.45 7.29 7.00
C LYS A 162 -0.59 7.78 8.17
N ARG A 163 -0.98 8.86 8.84
CA ARG A 163 -0.24 9.38 10.00
C ARG A 163 -0.21 8.38 11.16
N ARG A 164 -1.34 7.70 11.40
CA ARG A 164 -1.43 6.67 12.43
C ARG A 164 -0.51 5.48 12.14
N VAL A 165 -0.47 5.02 10.89
CA VAL A 165 0.36 3.90 10.44
C VAL A 165 1.84 4.26 10.45
N LEU A 166 2.22 5.50 10.10
CA LEU A 166 3.62 5.93 9.98
C LEU A 166 4.20 6.58 11.25
N PHE A 167 3.44 6.61 12.34
CA PHE A 167 3.80 7.35 13.56
C PHE A 167 4.17 8.82 13.27
N ALA A 168 3.58 9.40 12.23
CA ALA A 168 3.87 10.78 11.84
C ALA A 168 3.25 11.75 12.85
N PRO A 169 3.85 12.94 13.07
CA PRO A 169 3.32 13.92 14.00
C PRO A 169 1.84 14.23 13.74
N ILE A 170 1.02 14.18 14.80
CA ILE A 170 -0.41 14.48 14.76
C ILE A 170 -0.62 15.90 15.28
N THR A 171 -1.22 16.76 14.46
CA THR A 171 -1.57 18.14 14.84
C THR A 171 -2.98 18.21 15.39
N ILE A 172 -3.29 19.29 16.14
CA ILE A 172 -4.61 19.51 16.74
C ILE A 172 -5.72 19.51 15.69
N ALA A 173 -5.47 20.09 14.51
CA ALA A 173 -6.44 20.16 13.42
C ALA A 173 -6.91 18.77 12.93
N GLN A 174 -6.20 17.71 13.28
CA GLN A 174 -6.51 16.33 12.90
C GLN A 174 -7.24 15.56 14.00
N ILE A 175 -7.31 16.11 15.21
CA ILE A 175 -7.99 15.49 16.36
C ILE A 175 -9.47 15.89 16.29
N PRO A 176 -10.41 14.96 16.54
CA PRO A 176 -11.81 15.30 16.69
C PRO A 176 -12.02 16.40 17.73
N PRO A 177 -12.85 17.42 17.44
CA PRO A 177 -13.26 18.36 18.47
C PRO A 177 -14.05 17.60 19.54
N GLN A 178 -13.49 17.56 20.75
CA GLN A 178 -14.10 16.92 21.91
C GLN A 178 -13.63 17.62 23.19
N THR A 179 -14.25 17.27 24.29
CA THR A 179 -13.83 17.67 25.63
C THR A 179 -13.77 16.43 26.51
N PHE A 180 -12.86 16.46 27.47
CA PHE A 180 -12.81 15.44 28.51
C PHE A 180 -13.36 16.05 29.79
N ASP A 181 -14.12 15.26 30.54
CA ASP A 181 -14.37 15.53 31.96
C ASP A 181 -13.22 14.96 32.80
N GLY A 182 -13.14 15.37 34.07
CA GLY A 182 -12.08 14.92 34.97
C GLY A 182 -12.00 13.40 35.18
N ILE A 183 -13.12 12.67 35.14
CA ILE A 183 -13.13 11.20 35.29
C ILE A 183 -12.49 10.55 34.06
N THR A 184 -12.89 10.98 32.87
CA THR A 184 -12.35 10.51 31.61
C THR A 184 -10.86 10.85 31.53
N ALA A 185 -10.47 12.06 31.91
CA ALA A 185 -9.07 12.47 31.98
C ALA A 185 -8.25 11.58 32.90
N LYS A 186 -8.75 11.27 34.11
CA LYS A 186 -8.10 10.34 35.04
C LYS A 186 -7.87 8.96 34.42
N ILE A 187 -8.89 8.40 33.76
CA ILE A 187 -8.79 7.08 33.10
C ILE A 187 -7.73 7.13 31.99
N LEU A 188 -7.75 8.16 31.14
CA LEU A 188 -6.81 8.32 30.04
C LEU A 188 -5.37 8.43 30.55
N PHE A 189 -5.14 9.28 31.55
CA PHE A 189 -3.81 9.53 32.10
C PHE A 189 -3.27 8.29 32.83
N SER A 190 -4.12 7.58 33.58
CA SER A 190 -3.75 6.33 34.24
C SER A 190 -3.42 5.20 33.26
N SER A 191 -4.02 5.21 32.06
CA SER A 191 -3.82 4.15 31.07
C SER A 191 -2.48 4.24 30.30
N LYS A 192 -1.74 5.34 30.45
CA LYS A 192 -0.51 5.61 29.69
C LYS A 192 0.66 5.85 30.66
N PRO A 193 1.73 5.04 30.63
CA PRO A 193 2.82 5.13 31.61
C PRO A 193 3.45 6.53 31.73
N LEU A 194 3.70 7.21 30.61
CA LEU A 194 4.32 8.54 30.60
C LEU A 194 3.41 9.62 31.19
N LEU A 195 2.10 9.57 30.93
CA LEU A 195 1.13 10.48 31.55
C LEU A 195 0.93 10.16 33.02
N ALA A 196 0.85 8.86 33.35
CA ALA A 196 0.69 8.41 34.73
C ALA A 196 1.86 8.86 35.60
N ALA A 197 3.09 8.83 35.08
CA ALA A 197 4.27 9.35 35.76
C ALA A 197 4.24 10.89 35.87
N ALA A 198 3.98 11.60 34.76
CA ALA A 198 4.01 13.08 34.72
C ALA A 198 2.92 13.77 35.55
N PHE A 199 1.78 13.08 35.76
CA PHE A 199 0.62 13.58 36.52
C PHE A 199 0.32 12.71 37.76
N GLN A 200 1.33 12.02 38.27
CA GLN A 200 1.21 11.15 39.43
C GLN A 200 0.60 11.84 40.66
N PRO A 201 0.96 13.10 41.01
CA PRO A 201 0.37 13.79 42.15
C PRO A 201 -1.14 13.99 41.98
N GLU A 202 -1.58 14.45 40.81
CA GLU A 202 -2.98 14.69 40.51
C GLU A 202 -3.80 13.39 40.48
N LEU A 203 -3.21 12.30 39.98
CA LEU A 203 -3.83 10.98 39.98
C LEU A 203 -4.00 10.42 41.40
N GLN A 204 -3.02 10.62 42.29
CA GLN A 204 -3.08 10.15 43.68
C GLN A 204 -4.05 10.96 44.54
N GLN A 205 -4.12 12.27 44.33
CA GLN A 205 -4.99 13.18 45.08
C GLN A 205 -6.42 13.23 44.50
N GLU A 206 -6.67 12.52 43.41
CA GLU A 206 -7.92 12.60 42.64
C GLU A 206 -8.29 14.03 42.26
N ASP A 207 -7.31 14.85 41.87
CA ASP A 207 -7.52 16.21 41.39
C ASP A 207 -8.10 16.20 39.97
N LEU A 208 -9.39 15.93 39.89
CA LEU A 208 -10.13 15.80 38.64
C LEU A 208 -10.14 17.10 37.82
N LEU A 209 -10.07 18.27 38.46
CA LEU A 209 -10.09 19.56 37.78
C LEU A 209 -8.78 19.82 37.02
N THR A 210 -7.64 19.53 37.65
CA THR A 210 -6.33 19.66 36.99
C THR A 210 -6.17 18.63 35.89
N LEU A 211 -6.60 17.39 36.10
CA LEU A 211 -6.58 16.34 35.08
C LEU A 211 -7.47 16.70 33.88
N GLU A 212 -8.68 17.22 34.13
CA GLU A 212 -9.57 17.73 33.10
C GLU A 212 -8.90 18.83 32.27
N SER A 213 -8.35 19.85 32.94
CA SER A 213 -7.66 20.95 32.26
C SER A 213 -6.50 20.45 31.41
N ALA A 214 -5.67 19.54 31.95
CA ALA A 214 -4.55 18.98 31.22
C ALA A 214 -5.00 18.17 29.99
N ALA A 215 -5.98 17.27 30.14
CA ALA A 215 -6.48 16.47 29.02
C ALA A 215 -7.05 17.33 27.89
N ASN A 216 -7.76 18.41 28.23
CA ASN A 216 -8.29 19.36 27.26
C ASN A 216 -7.17 20.20 26.60
N ASP A 217 -6.10 20.53 27.31
CA ASP A 217 -4.94 21.22 26.72
C ASP A 217 -4.23 20.34 25.68
N PHE A 218 -4.06 19.05 25.94
CA PHE A 218 -3.40 18.12 25.01
C PHE A 218 -4.07 18.05 23.62
N ILE A 219 -5.35 18.45 23.53
CA ILE A 219 -6.13 18.52 22.28
C ILE A 219 -6.43 19.94 21.80
N ARG A 220 -6.04 20.99 22.54
CA ARG A 220 -6.32 22.40 22.20
C ARG A 220 -5.08 23.24 21.98
N ILE A 221 -3.96 22.87 22.61
CA ILE A 221 -2.70 23.58 22.55
C ILE A 221 -1.71 22.81 21.67
N ASP A 222 -0.90 23.55 20.92
CA ASP A 222 0.15 22.96 20.09
C ASP A 222 1.25 22.34 20.96
N LYS A 223 2.17 21.63 20.30
CA LYS A 223 3.23 20.90 21.00
C LYS A 223 4.09 21.87 21.82
N ASP A 224 4.41 23.03 21.28
CA ASP A 224 5.31 23.99 21.91
C ASP A 224 4.65 24.63 23.15
N GLY A 225 3.37 25.00 23.07
CA GLY A 225 2.61 25.47 24.23
C GLY A 225 2.43 24.39 25.30
N LEU A 226 2.22 23.13 24.89
CA LEU A 226 2.18 22.00 25.83
C LEU A 226 3.53 21.77 26.51
N TRP A 227 4.64 21.92 25.78
CA TRP A 227 5.98 21.80 26.33
C TRP A 227 6.27 22.89 27.35
N GLN A 228 5.89 24.14 27.05
CA GLN A 228 6.03 25.25 28.00
C GLN A 228 5.22 25.01 29.28
N LYS A 229 4.03 24.42 29.18
CA LYS A 229 3.14 24.22 30.32
C LYS A 229 3.46 22.96 31.15
N TYR A 230 3.84 21.87 30.48
CA TYR A 230 3.96 20.55 31.10
C TYR A 230 5.33 19.89 30.91
N GLY A 231 6.24 20.44 30.11
CA GLY A 231 7.52 19.81 29.76
C GLY A 231 8.40 19.49 30.97
N ALA A 232 8.37 20.33 32.01
CA ALA A 232 9.09 20.10 33.26
C ALA A 232 8.62 18.84 34.06
N ARG A 233 7.50 18.24 33.67
CA ARG A 233 6.96 17.00 34.27
C ARG A 233 7.51 15.72 33.64
N PHE A 234 8.28 15.84 32.56
CA PHE A 234 8.83 14.70 31.82
C PHE A 234 10.35 14.64 31.99
N ASP A 235 10.90 13.43 32.00
CA ASP A 235 12.35 13.21 32.17
C ASP A 235 13.18 13.76 31.01
N SER A 236 12.58 13.90 29.83
CA SER A 236 13.22 14.44 28.63
C SER A 236 12.19 14.96 27.62
N GLU A 237 12.64 15.79 26.68
CA GLU A 237 11.84 16.22 25.54
C GLU A 237 11.38 15.03 24.68
N ALA A 238 12.22 14.01 24.51
CA ALA A 238 11.86 12.79 23.79
C ALA A 238 10.70 12.02 24.46
N ALA A 239 10.72 11.93 25.79
CA ALA A 239 9.63 11.31 26.56
C ALA A 239 8.33 12.12 26.45
N PHE A 240 8.42 13.45 26.48
CA PHE A 240 7.27 14.32 26.24
C PHE A 240 6.70 14.16 24.82
N ASP A 241 7.56 14.14 23.81
CA ASP A 241 7.16 13.97 22.41
C ASP A 241 6.43 12.66 22.17
N GLN A 242 6.99 11.57 22.71
CA GLN A 242 6.37 10.26 22.67
C GLN A 242 5.01 10.27 23.39
N CYS A 243 4.92 10.92 24.55
CA CYS A 243 3.68 11.05 25.31
C CYS A 243 2.60 11.78 24.51
N VAL A 244 2.93 12.95 23.94
CA VAL A 244 1.99 13.73 23.11
C VAL A 244 1.55 12.92 21.89
N LEU A 245 2.49 12.24 21.21
CA LEU A 245 2.17 11.40 20.06
C LEU A 245 1.20 10.27 20.45
N GLN A 246 1.51 9.50 21.48
CA GLN A 246 0.67 8.38 21.94
C GLN A 246 -0.72 8.84 22.39
N PHE A 247 -0.80 9.98 23.09
CA PHE A 247 -2.07 10.55 23.49
C PHE A 247 -2.92 10.89 22.27
N ARG A 248 -2.35 11.57 21.27
CA ARG A 248 -3.07 11.98 20.06
C ARG A 248 -3.42 10.80 19.16
N GLN A 249 -2.54 9.80 19.06
CA GLN A 249 -2.80 8.54 18.34
C GLN A 249 -4.02 7.81 18.90
N MET A 250 -4.13 7.72 20.23
CA MET A 250 -5.29 7.10 20.88
C MET A 250 -6.62 7.80 20.50
N LEU A 251 -6.63 9.13 20.37
CA LEU A 251 -7.83 9.87 19.95
C LEU A 251 -8.15 9.65 18.48
N MET A 252 -7.11 9.60 17.65
CA MET A 252 -7.23 9.25 16.25
C MET A 252 -7.75 7.81 16.07
N ASP A 253 -7.30 6.87 16.90
CA ASP A 253 -7.76 5.49 16.90
C ASP A 253 -9.25 5.38 17.23
N ARG A 254 -9.73 6.17 18.19
CA ARG A 254 -11.16 6.24 18.51
C ARG A 254 -12.00 6.70 17.33
N GLU A 255 -11.50 7.65 16.53
CA GLU A 255 -12.17 8.14 15.33
C GLU A 255 -12.11 7.13 14.18
N LEU A 256 -10.94 6.52 13.95
CA LEU A 256 -10.70 5.62 12.82
C LEU A 256 -11.36 4.25 13.00
N LYS A 257 -11.40 3.74 14.23
CA LYS A 257 -11.88 2.39 14.56
C LYS A 257 -13.20 2.00 13.90
N PRO A 258 -14.31 2.74 14.01
CA PRO A 258 -15.59 2.32 13.41
C PRO A 258 -15.50 2.17 11.88
N TYR A 259 -14.70 3.00 11.21
CA TYR A 259 -14.50 2.92 9.76
C TYR A 259 -13.64 1.73 9.39
N VAL A 260 -12.54 1.53 10.10
CA VAL A 260 -11.63 0.40 9.87
C VAL A 260 -12.33 -0.94 10.13
N ASP A 261 -13.10 -1.04 11.22
CA ASP A 261 -13.89 -2.24 11.52
C ASP A 261 -14.89 -2.55 10.38
N SER A 262 -15.55 -1.53 9.80
CA SER A 262 -16.47 -1.72 8.67
C SER A 262 -15.79 -2.16 7.38
N ILE A 263 -14.52 -1.80 7.18
CA ILE A 263 -13.72 -2.21 6.02
C ILE A 263 -13.26 -3.66 6.18
N GLY A 264 -12.94 -4.05 7.41
CA GLY A 264 -12.36 -5.33 7.78
C GLY A 264 -10.86 -5.22 8.09
N VAL A 265 -10.46 -5.92 9.15
CA VAL A 265 -9.09 -5.91 9.72
C VAL A 265 -8.25 -7.12 9.30
N GLY A 266 -8.75 -7.90 8.33
CA GLY A 266 -8.06 -9.04 7.76
C GLY A 266 -7.61 -10.06 8.84
N PRO A 267 -6.37 -10.58 8.76
CA PRO A 267 -5.90 -11.62 9.66
C PRO A 267 -5.56 -11.11 11.07
N ALA A 268 -5.64 -9.80 11.32
CA ALA A 268 -5.48 -9.27 12.67
C ALA A 268 -6.71 -9.53 13.55
N GLU A 269 -7.86 -9.93 12.97
CA GLU A 269 -9.13 -10.26 13.66
C GLU A 269 -9.83 -9.12 14.42
N SER A 270 -9.08 -8.11 14.88
CA SER A 270 -9.62 -6.92 15.56
C SER A 270 -8.78 -5.68 15.28
N TYR A 271 -9.40 -4.50 15.37
CA TYR A 271 -8.69 -3.21 15.31
C TYR A 271 -7.53 -3.14 16.31
N GLN A 272 -7.75 -3.65 17.53
CA GLN A 272 -6.74 -3.59 18.59
C GLN A 272 -5.50 -4.40 18.22
N LYS A 273 -5.69 -5.64 17.76
CA LYS A 273 -4.58 -6.48 17.29
C LYS A 273 -3.87 -5.87 16.08
N LEU A 274 -4.61 -5.24 15.16
CA LEU A 274 -4.04 -4.55 14.01
C LEU A 274 -3.14 -3.38 14.44
N MET A 275 -3.64 -2.54 15.34
CA MET A 275 -2.86 -1.40 15.85
C MET A 275 -1.66 -1.88 16.66
N THR A 276 -1.81 -2.89 17.52
CA THR A 276 -0.69 -3.47 18.25
C THR A 276 0.38 -4.01 17.31
N ALA A 277 0.01 -4.73 16.24
CA ALA A 277 0.98 -5.20 15.25
C ALA A 277 1.74 -4.05 14.60
N ILE A 278 1.04 -2.99 14.18
CA ILE A 278 1.67 -1.78 13.61
C ILE A 278 2.58 -1.11 14.62
N ASP A 279 2.15 -0.96 15.87
CA ASP A 279 2.93 -0.33 16.94
C ASP A 279 4.22 -1.13 17.21
N THR A 280 4.14 -2.47 17.24
CA THR A 280 5.32 -3.33 17.39
C THR A 280 6.30 -3.19 16.23
N LEU A 281 5.84 -2.99 14.99
CA LEU A 281 6.75 -2.72 13.86
C LEU A 281 7.58 -1.44 14.04
N HIS A 282 7.10 -0.47 14.82
CA HIS A 282 7.83 0.77 15.10
C HIS A 282 8.90 0.63 16.19
N GLU A 283 8.92 -0.50 16.90
CA GLU A 283 9.96 -0.82 17.89
C GLU A 283 11.27 -1.31 17.23
N ASP A 284 11.23 -1.64 15.93
CA ASP A 284 12.37 -2.07 15.14
C ASP A 284 12.59 -1.15 13.92
N GLU A 285 13.82 -0.64 13.77
CA GLU A 285 14.14 0.33 12.72
C GLU A 285 14.02 -0.25 11.29
N ALA A 286 14.31 -1.54 11.10
CA ALA A 286 14.23 -2.16 9.77
C ALA A 286 12.78 -2.43 9.36
N ALA A 287 11.95 -2.90 10.29
CA ALA A 287 10.52 -3.07 10.10
C ALA A 287 9.82 -1.73 9.84
N LYS A 288 10.11 -0.71 10.65
CA LYS A 288 9.62 0.65 10.45
C LYS A 288 9.99 1.20 9.06
N ALA A 289 11.26 1.14 8.68
CA ALA A 289 11.71 1.63 7.37
C ALA A 289 11.01 0.89 6.20
N SER A 290 10.72 -0.40 6.37
CA SER A 290 10.01 -1.20 5.36
C SER A 290 8.52 -0.82 5.28
N LEU A 291 7.89 -0.52 6.41
CA LEU A 291 6.52 -0.01 6.47
C LEU A 291 6.40 1.37 5.81
N ASP A 292 7.35 2.28 6.10
CA ASP A 292 7.42 3.60 5.50
C ASP A 292 7.55 3.51 3.97
N GLU A 293 8.48 2.69 3.50
CA GLU A 293 8.68 2.44 2.06
C GLU A 293 7.40 1.91 1.40
N PHE A 294 6.76 0.92 2.02
CA PHE A 294 5.51 0.35 1.50
C PHE A 294 4.38 1.38 1.43
N MET A 295 4.21 2.20 2.48
CA MET A 295 3.18 3.23 2.52
C MET A 295 3.41 4.34 1.49
N LEU A 296 4.67 4.72 1.23
CA LEU A 296 5.02 5.67 0.17
C LEU A 296 4.64 5.13 -1.22
N ILE A 297 4.87 3.85 -1.47
CA ILE A 297 4.45 3.19 -2.71
C ILE A 297 2.93 3.23 -2.83
N VAL A 298 2.20 2.84 -1.79
CA VAL A 298 0.72 2.87 -1.78
C VAL A 298 0.19 4.28 -2.04
N GLU A 299 0.74 5.29 -1.36
CA GLU A 299 0.35 6.69 -1.56
C GLU A 299 0.61 7.16 -2.99
N GLY A 300 1.79 6.85 -3.54
CA GLY A 300 2.15 7.19 -4.91
C GLY A 300 1.19 6.58 -5.92
N LEU A 301 0.84 5.31 -5.74
CA LEU A 301 -0.14 4.61 -6.59
C LEU A 301 -1.54 5.24 -6.49
N MET A 302 -2.00 5.58 -5.29
CA MET A 302 -3.31 6.23 -5.08
C MET A 302 -3.36 7.61 -5.74
N ARG A 303 -2.32 8.42 -5.58
CA ARG A 303 -2.21 9.77 -6.14
C ARG A 303 -2.30 9.78 -7.67
N GLU A 304 -1.75 8.74 -8.28
CA GLU A 304 -1.69 8.57 -9.74
C GLU A 304 -2.87 7.75 -10.29
N GLY A 305 -3.92 7.57 -9.47
CA GLY A 305 -5.18 6.94 -9.86
C GLY A 305 -5.09 5.45 -10.17
N GLN A 306 -4.06 4.77 -9.66
CA GLN A 306 -3.82 3.36 -9.96
C GLN A 306 -4.74 2.43 -9.14
N PRO A 307 -5.12 1.25 -9.66
CA PRO A 307 -6.04 0.34 -9.00
C PRO A 307 -5.37 -0.46 -7.87
N VAL A 308 -5.01 0.21 -6.77
CA VAL A 308 -4.20 -0.35 -5.68
C VAL A 308 -4.74 -1.68 -5.13
N LEU A 309 -6.05 -1.82 -4.94
CA LEU A 309 -6.64 -3.08 -4.44
C LEU A 309 -6.34 -4.27 -5.36
N GLN A 310 -6.44 -4.07 -6.68
CA GLN A 310 -6.14 -5.11 -7.67
C GLN A 310 -4.63 -5.41 -7.74
N ILE A 311 -3.79 -4.41 -7.48
CA ILE A 311 -2.34 -4.59 -7.38
C ILE A 311 -2.03 -5.46 -6.15
N MET A 312 -2.60 -5.14 -4.98
CA MET A 312 -2.37 -5.89 -3.74
C MET A 312 -2.86 -7.33 -3.81
N GLU A 313 -4.04 -7.58 -4.39
CA GLU A 313 -4.57 -8.94 -4.62
C GLU A 313 -3.60 -9.79 -5.47
N LYS A 314 -2.99 -9.18 -6.49
CA LYS A 314 -2.00 -9.89 -7.33
C LYS A 314 -0.70 -10.15 -6.61
N VAL A 315 -0.20 -9.18 -5.83
CA VAL A 315 0.97 -9.40 -4.99
C VAL A 315 0.71 -10.56 -4.03
N GLN A 316 -0.48 -10.63 -3.44
CA GLN A 316 -0.85 -11.75 -2.58
C GLN A 316 -0.73 -13.09 -3.30
N GLN A 317 -1.36 -13.22 -4.47
CA GLN A 317 -1.35 -14.44 -5.28
C GLN A 317 0.08 -14.85 -5.69
N GLU A 318 0.92 -13.89 -6.06
CA GLU A 318 2.30 -14.15 -6.44
C GLU A 318 3.13 -14.66 -5.25
N MET A 319 2.99 -14.01 -4.09
CA MET A 319 3.72 -14.41 -2.88
C MET A 319 3.27 -15.78 -2.36
N GLU A 320 1.99 -16.10 -2.46
CA GLU A 320 1.45 -17.42 -2.09
C GLU A 320 1.88 -18.52 -3.09
N SER A 321 2.02 -18.20 -4.37
CA SER A 321 2.45 -19.16 -5.40
C SER A 321 3.93 -19.57 -5.30
N HIS A 322 4.76 -18.76 -4.63
CA HIS A 322 6.18 -19.05 -4.40
C HIS A 322 6.47 -19.71 -3.05
N ALA A 323 5.45 -19.88 -2.20
CA ALA A 323 5.56 -20.55 -0.90
C ALA A 323 5.27 -22.05 -0.97
N ASN A 324 4.76 -22.55 -2.11
CA ASN A 324 4.50 -23.97 -2.41
C ASN A 324 5.47 -24.48 -3.48
#